data_AF-A0A542I758-F1
#
_entry.id   AF-A0A542I758-F1
#
_cell.length_a   1.000
_cell.length_b   1.000
_cell.length_c   1.000
_cell.angle_alpha   90.00
_cell.angle_beta   90.00
_cell.angle_gamma   90.00
#
_symmetry.space_group_name_H-M   'P 1'
#
loop_
_entity.id
_entity.type
_entity.pdbx_description
1 polymer ?
#
loop_
_entity_poly.entity_id
_entity_poly.type
_entity_poly.pdbx_seq_one_letter_code
_entity_poly.pdbx_strand_id
1 'polypeptide(L)'
;MESSRPATGTASQGANAAATREACELFNKLVADYGAVSPTDSNGYEDVYLKAQDAKDTVSGDLRGLFSSLGLLAMDRSSAAESGGKPAQESQDAVRDAVFANSAACTAAGVTLRL
;
A
#
# COMPACT_ATOMS: atom_id res chain seq x y z
N MET A 1 50.80 -11.63 -5.41
CA MET A 1 49.70 -12.49 -5.91
C MET A 1 48.41 -11.73 -5.68
N GLU A 2 47.78 -11.42 -6.80
CA GLU A 2 46.47 -10.77 -6.98
C GLU A 2 45.34 -11.67 -6.45
N SER A 3 44.26 -11.10 -5.88
CA SER A 3 42.90 -11.68 -5.88
C SER A 3 41.84 -10.69 -5.35
N SER A 4 41.31 -9.90 -6.27
CA SER A 4 39.89 -9.67 -6.62
C SER A 4 38.75 -9.73 -5.55
N ARG A 5 37.98 -8.62 -5.52
CA ARG A 5 36.66 -8.26 -4.91
C ARG A 5 35.47 -9.16 -5.39
N PRO A 6 34.21 -9.14 -4.81
CA PRO A 6 33.44 -7.90 -4.58
C PRO A 6 32.32 -7.80 -3.49
N ALA A 7 32.00 -6.54 -3.18
CA ALA A 7 30.68 -5.93 -2.92
C ALA A 7 29.59 -6.73 -2.17
N THR A 8 29.58 -6.66 -0.83
CA THR A 8 28.43 -7.10 -0.01
C THR A 8 27.41 -5.99 0.28
N GLY A 9 27.68 -4.73 -0.12
CA GLY A 9 26.80 -3.60 0.16
C GLY A 9 25.58 -3.46 -0.77
N THR A 10 25.62 -4.06 -1.97
CA THR A 10 24.58 -3.87 -3.01
C THR A 10 23.43 -4.86 -2.89
N ALA A 11 23.67 -6.05 -2.35
CA ALA A 11 22.65 -7.10 -2.25
C ALA A 11 21.53 -6.74 -1.25
N SER A 12 21.89 -6.19 -0.09
CA SER A 12 20.93 -5.78 0.94
C SER A 12 20.13 -4.53 0.53
N GLN A 13 20.71 -3.64 -0.28
CA GLN A 13 19.99 -2.49 -0.85
C GLN A 13 19.06 -2.91 -2.00
N GLY A 14 19.49 -3.86 -2.83
CA GLY A 14 18.66 -4.44 -3.89
C GLY A 14 17.46 -5.24 -3.36
N ALA A 15 17.64 -6.01 -2.28
CA ALA A 15 16.55 -6.75 -1.63
C ALA A 15 15.49 -5.81 -1.03
N ASN A 16 15.91 -4.72 -0.38
CA ASN A 16 14.98 -3.69 0.12
C ASN A 16 14.24 -2.98 -1.03
N ALA A 17 14.91 -2.66 -2.13
CA ALA A 17 14.26 -2.05 -3.28
C ALA A 17 13.24 -2.98 -3.94
N ALA A 18 13.52 -4.29 -4.00
CA ALA A 18 12.56 -5.29 -4.50
C ALA A 18 11.34 -5.44 -3.57
N ALA A 19 11.54 -5.53 -2.26
CA ALA A 19 10.44 -5.58 -1.29
C ALA A 19 9.58 -4.30 -1.32
N THR A 20 10.22 -3.12 -1.44
CA THR A 20 9.51 -1.85 -1.62
C THR A 20 8.71 -1.85 -2.92
N ARG A 21 9.30 -2.32 -4.04
CA ARG A 21 8.59 -2.44 -5.32
C ARG A 21 7.34 -3.31 -5.18
N GLU A 22 7.48 -4.51 -4.64
CA GLU A 22 6.37 -5.46 -4.44
C GLU A 22 5.26 -4.86 -3.58
N ALA A 23 5.63 -4.18 -2.48
CA ALA A 23 4.67 -3.47 -1.64
C ALA A 23 3.93 -2.36 -2.40
N CYS A 24 4.64 -1.52 -3.15
CA CYS A 24 4.02 -0.43 -3.89
C CYS A 24 3.12 -0.95 -5.03
N GLU A 25 3.51 -2.04 -5.70
CA GLU A 25 2.68 -2.69 -6.72
C GLU A 25 1.42 -3.30 -6.12
N LEU A 26 1.55 -3.97 -4.96
CA LEU A 26 0.43 -4.52 -4.22
C LEU A 26 -0.53 -3.42 -3.77
N PHE A 27 -0.02 -2.30 -3.26
CA PHE A 27 -0.85 -1.16 -2.90
C PHE A 27 -1.65 -0.63 -4.09
N ASN A 28 -1.02 -0.43 -5.25
CA ASN A 28 -1.72 -0.01 -6.46
C ASN A 28 -2.84 -0.97 -6.86
N LYS A 29 -2.58 -2.28 -6.73
CA LYS A 29 -3.60 -3.29 -6.98
C LYS A 29 -4.75 -3.17 -5.99
N LEU A 30 -4.48 -2.98 -4.70
CA LEU A 30 -5.53 -2.82 -3.69
C LEU A 30 -6.34 -1.53 -3.86
N VAL A 31 -5.71 -0.44 -4.29
CA VAL A 31 -6.44 0.79 -4.65
C VAL A 31 -7.33 0.57 -5.86
N ALA A 32 -6.86 -0.16 -6.87
CA ALA A 32 -7.68 -0.52 -8.03
C ALA A 32 -8.84 -1.45 -7.63
N ASP A 33 -8.59 -2.45 -6.79
CA ASP A 33 -9.61 -3.34 -6.23
C ASP A 33 -10.65 -2.51 -5.43
N TYR A 34 -10.20 -1.60 -4.55
CA TYR A 34 -11.06 -0.67 -3.81
C TYR A 34 -11.96 0.16 -4.72
N GLY A 35 -11.41 0.72 -5.81
CA GLY A 35 -12.16 1.49 -6.79
C GLY A 35 -13.11 0.65 -7.65
N ALA A 36 -12.84 -0.64 -7.80
CA ALA A 36 -13.67 -1.60 -8.53
C ALA A 36 -14.82 -2.18 -7.67
N VAL A 37 -14.70 -2.13 -6.34
CA VAL A 37 -15.76 -2.54 -5.42
C VAL A 37 -16.99 -1.64 -5.60
N SER A 38 -18.16 -2.28 -5.65
CA SER A 38 -19.42 -1.55 -5.75
C SER A 38 -19.66 -0.69 -4.51
N PRO A 39 -20.18 0.54 -4.65
CA PRO A 39 -20.36 1.46 -3.53
C PRO A 39 -21.33 0.97 -2.43
N THR A 40 -22.12 -0.05 -2.73
CA THR A 40 -23.08 -0.71 -1.82
C THR A 40 -22.59 -2.09 -1.36
N ASP A 41 -21.41 -2.51 -1.78
CA ASP A 41 -20.83 -3.82 -1.46
C ASP A 41 -19.86 -3.69 -0.28
N SER A 42 -20.42 -3.78 0.94
CA SER A 42 -19.65 -3.72 2.18
C SER A 42 -18.62 -4.84 2.29
N ASN A 43 -18.96 -6.04 1.80
CA ASN A 43 -18.06 -7.20 1.81
C ASN A 43 -16.86 -7.00 0.87
N GLY A 44 -17.07 -6.38 -0.30
CA GLY A 44 -15.97 -6.04 -1.20
C GLY A 44 -14.96 -5.08 -0.55
N TYR A 45 -15.44 -4.11 0.23
CA TYR A 45 -14.57 -3.20 0.96
C TYR A 45 -13.87 -3.89 2.15
N GLU A 46 -14.55 -4.81 2.82
CA GLU A 46 -13.95 -5.64 3.87
C GLU A 46 -12.83 -6.54 3.33
N ASP A 47 -13.00 -7.14 2.15
CA ASP A 47 -11.96 -7.93 1.49
C ASP A 47 -10.70 -7.09 1.19
N VAL A 48 -10.88 -5.86 0.71
CA VAL A 48 -9.76 -4.93 0.52
C VAL A 48 -9.08 -4.59 1.85
N TYR A 49 -9.85 -4.37 2.92
CA TYR A 49 -9.31 -4.16 4.26
C TYR A 49 -8.45 -5.34 4.72
N LEU A 50 -8.95 -6.57 4.58
CA LEU A 50 -8.23 -7.77 4.98
C LEU A 50 -6.92 -7.93 4.18
N LYS A 51 -6.97 -7.74 2.86
CA LYS A 51 -5.77 -7.77 2.02
C LYS A 51 -4.78 -6.67 2.35
N ALA A 52 -5.25 -5.47 2.70
CA ALA A 52 -4.39 -4.39 3.16
C ALA A 52 -3.72 -4.73 4.49
N GLN A 53 -4.43 -5.36 5.42
CA GLN A 53 -3.86 -5.80 6.70
C GLN A 53 -2.83 -6.92 6.54
N ASP A 54 -3.09 -7.87 5.64
CA ASP A 54 -2.11 -8.91 5.28
C ASP A 54 -0.84 -8.27 4.67
N ALA A 55 -1.01 -7.38 3.69
CA ALA A 55 0.09 -6.64 3.09
C ALA A 55 0.88 -5.83 4.13
N LYS A 56 0.19 -5.17 5.07
CA LYS A 56 0.79 -4.43 6.19
C LYS A 56 1.66 -5.33 7.07
N ASP A 57 1.29 -6.59 7.28
CA ASP A 57 2.07 -7.51 8.12
C ASP A 57 3.24 -8.15 7.38
N THR A 58 3.22 -8.13 6.04
CA THR A 58 4.37 -8.54 5.22
C THR A 58 5.41 -7.43 5.00
N VAL A 59 5.05 -6.16 5.19
CA VAL A 59 5.95 -5.02 5.02
C VAL A 59 6.38 -4.39 6.35
N SER A 60 7.51 -3.68 6.31
CA SER A 60 8.07 -2.98 7.46
C SER A 60 8.33 -1.51 7.16
N GLY A 61 8.38 -0.67 8.21
CA GLY A 61 8.67 0.76 8.08
C GLY A 61 7.49 1.57 7.55
N ASP A 62 7.77 2.57 6.72
CA ASP A 62 6.81 3.56 6.23
C ASP A 62 5.73 2.96 5.31
N LEU A 63 6.06 1.87 4.62
CA LEU A 63 5.13 1.10 3.79
C LEU A 63 4.00 0.50 4.63
N ARG A 64 4.26 0.22 5.92
CA ARG A 64 3.24 -0.29 6.84
C ARG A 64 2.14 0.74 7.09
N GLY A 65 2.51 2.02 7.13
CA GLY A 65 1.56 3.14 7.21
C GLY A 65 0.67 3.23 5.97
N LEU A 66 1.24 3.00 4.79
CA LEU A 66 0.53 3.01 3.50
C LEU A 66 -0.66 2.06 3.49
N PHE A 67 -0.44 0.79 3.84
CA PHE A 67 -1.50 -0.21 3.89
C PHE A 67 -2.45 0.01 5.08
N SER A 68 -1.94 0.49 6.21
CA SER A 68 -2.80 0.78 7.37
C SER A 68 -3.81 1.89 7.06
N SER A 69 -3.40 2.95 6.33
CA SER A 69 -4.32 3.99 5.89
C SER A 69 -5.36 3.45 4.90
N LEU A 70 -4.95 2.62 3.93
CA LEU A 70 -5.89 2.03 2.97
C LEU A 70 -6.91 1.11 3.67
N GLY A 71 -6.45 0.34 4.65
CA GLY A 71 -7.32 -0.47 5.49
C GLY A 71 -8.37 0.38 6.22
N LEU A 72 -7.96 1.49 6.84
CA LEU A 72 -8.90 2.42 7.49
C LEU A 72 -9.94 2.97 6.51
N LEU A 73 -9.51 3.39 5.32
CA LEU A 73 -10.43 3.85 4.26
C LEU A 73 -11.42 2.76 3.84
N ALA A 74 -10.93 1.54 3.65
CA ALA A 74 -11.75 0.40 3.26
C ALA A 74 -12.77 0.01 4.35
N MET A 75 -12.36 -0.02 5.62
CA MET A 75 -13.26 -0.30 6.74
C MET A 75 -14.36 0.76 6.87
N ASP A 76 -13.97 2.03 6.81
CA ASP A 76 -14.88 3.16 6.92
C ASP A 76 -15.86 3.19 5.73
N ARG A 77 -15.36 2.87 4.54
CA ARG A 77 -16.19 2.69 3.35
C ARG A 77 -17.14 1.50 3.47
N SER A 78 -16.70 0.38 4.04
CA SER A 78 -17.54 -0.80 4.29
C SER A 78 -18.71 -0.46 5.21
N SER A 79 -18.44 0.24 6.32
CA SER A 79 -19.48 0.72 7.23
C SER A 79 -20.42 1.74 6.56
N ALA A 80 -19.87 2.65 5.75
CA ALA A 80 -20.67 3.62 5.02
C ALA A 80 -21.49 2.99 3.88
N ALA A 81 -21.04 1.88 3.29
CA ALA A 81 -21.70 1.21 2.16
C ALA A 81 -23.11 0.72 2.53
N GLU A 82 -23.30 0.24 3.76
CA GLU A 82 -24.63 -0.17 4.27
C GLU A 82 -25.62 1.00 4.32
N SER A 83 -25.12 2.22 4.53
CA SER A 83 -25.92 3.45 4.58
C SER A 83 -25.91 4.23 3.25
N GLY A 84 -25.25 3.72 2.20
CA GLY A 84 -25.00 4.44 0.94
C GLY A 84 -24.16 5.72 1.11
N GLY A 85 -23.45 5.84 2.23
CA GLY A 85 -22.65 6.99 2.61
C GLY A 85 -21.31 7.07 1.88
N LYS A 86 -20.55 8.12 2.15
CA LYS A 86 -19.16 8.29 1.71
C LYS A 86 -18.20 8.00 2.88
N PRO A 87 -16.98 7.53 2.61
CA PRO A 87 -16.01 7.39 3.68
C PRO A 87 -15.61 8.78 4.19
N ALA A 88 -15.24 8.86 5.46
CA ALA A 88 -14.67 10.01 6.13
C ALA A 88 -13.56 10.63 5.28
N GLN A 89 -13.58 11.96 5.18
CA GLN A 89 -12.51 12.68 4.49
C GLN A 89 -11.15 12.45 5.15
N GLU A 90 -11.13 12.33 6.48
CA GLU A 90 -9.92 12.03 7.25
C GLU A 90 -9.27 10.72 6.81
N SER A 91 -10.05 9.66 6.57
CA SER A 91 -9.54 8.39 6.05
C SER A 91 -8.97 8.56 4.64
N GLN A 92 -9.63 9.31 3.77
CA GLN A 92 -9.14 9.59 2.41
C GLN A 92 -7.84 10.39 2.45
N ASP A 93 -7.78 11.43 3.29
CA ASP A 93 -6.60 12.27 3.48
C ASP A 93 -5.43 11.43 4.01
N ALA A 94 -5.68 10.54 4.97
CA ALA A 94 -4.66 9.63 5.50
C ALA A 94 -4.05 8.69 4.44
N VAL A 95 -4.85 8.21 3.47
CA VAL A 95 -4.31 7.41 2.34
C VAL A 95 -3.48 8.30 1.42
N ARG A 96 -3.95 9.50 1.08
CA ARG A 96 -3.19 10.43 0.23
C ARG A 96 -1.85 10.81 0.86
N ASP A 97 -1.84 11.13 2.15
CA ASP A 97 -0.63 11.51 2.87
C ASP A 97 0.35 10.36 2.94
N ALA A 98 -0.13 9.14 3.18
CA ALA A 98 0.72 7.94 3.18
C ALA A 98 1.28 7.65 1.79
N VAL A 99 0.47 7.80 0.72
CA VAL A 99 0.94 7.69 -0.67
C VAL A 99 2.00 8.73 -0.96
N PHE A 100 1.77 9.98 -0.58
CA PHE A 100 2.72 11.06 -0.83
C PHE A 100 4.05 10.80 -0.11
N ALA A 101 4.01 10.41 1.16
CA ALA A 101 5.19 10.06 1.95
C ALA A 101 6.00 8.90 1.35
N ASN A 102 5.33 7.89 0.79
CA ASN A 102 5.97 6.71 0.20
C ASN A 102 6.24 6.83 -1.31
N SER A 103 5.69 7.84 -1.99
CA SER A 103 5.76 8.00 -3.45
C SER A 103 7.19 8.06 -3.97
N ALA A 104 8.09 8.75 -3.24
CA ALA A 104 9.50 8.84 -3.58
C ALA A 104 10.20 7.48 -3.48
N ALA A 105 9.92 6.72 -2.41
CA ALA A 105 10.50 5.39 -2.20
C ALA A 105 9.99 4.39 -3.26
N CYS A 106 8.69 4.40 -3.54
CA CYS A 106 8.10 3.59 -4.60
C CYS A 106 8.66 3.95 -5.98
N THR A 107 8.78 5.25 -6.29
CA THR A 107 9.31 5.71 -7.57
C THR A 107 10.77 5.35 -7.73
N ALA A 108 11.57 5.47 -6.67
CA ALA A 108 12.96 5.01 -6.66
C ALA A 108 13.07 3.48 -6.87
N ALA A 109 12.09 2.72 -6.39
CA ALA A 109 11.97 1.28 -6.65
C ALA A 109 11.42 0.96 -8.06
N GLY A 110 10.96 1.94 -8.82
CA GLY A 110 10.42 1.81 -10.18
C GLY A 110 8.89 1.69 -10.26
N VAL A 111 8.17 1.99 -9.18
CA VAL A 111 6.70 1.91 -9.09
C VAL A 111 6.11 3.29 -8.86
N THR A 112 5.16 3.68 -9.70
CA THR A 112 4.38 4.90 -9.48
C THR A 112 3.12 4.57 -8.70
N LEU A 113 3.00 5.07 -7.47
CA LEU A 113 1.77 4.94 -6.70
C LEU A 113 0.61 5.67 -7.39
N ARG A 114 -0.56 5.04 -7.45
CA ARG A 114 -1.79 5.56 -8.04
C ARG A 114 -2.88 5.62 -6.99
N LEU A 115 -3.60 6.73 -6.97
CA LEU A 115 -4.70 7.02 -6.08
C LEU A 115 -5.78 7.80 -6.84
#